data_AF-A0A5C5WNC2-F1
#
_entry.id   AF-A0A5C5WNC2-F1
#
_cell.length_a   1.000
_cell.length_b   1.000
_cell.length_c   1.000
_cell.angle_alpha   90.00
_cell.angle_beta   90.00
_cell.angle_gamma   90.00
#
_symmetry.space_group_name_H-M   'P 1'
#
loop_
_entity.id
_entity.type
_entity.pdbx_description
1 polymer ?
#
loop_
_entity_poly.entity_id
_entity_poly.type
_entity_poly.pdbx_seq_one_letter_code
_entity_poly.pdbx_strand_id
1 'polypeptide(L)'
;MTTTQGVRKMTLQLTPLLDLLLIVIFAQYMEVQETQVAVEQEASAALVERDQTIAELKTVEAELFETAQRLSVLRGELSEQSQQLALAQDQLETTQQQQNVLTDLLVELFDIPEQVVERTITSTKPPAGRTTSEVERLKERFRQIAVEQSGRVIEHLLSYEEIRKRCDVWDVHVTPDNFLTISSGDQILKMQIPIDISKDFVQQEFIDEFIETAHTLPDPKDLVIMMLTYDRRSQRWATEGVRDALPQIILRMNFESSSRTRYDYADLGFRIE
;
A
#
# COMPACT_ATOMS: atom_id res chain seq x y z
N MET A 1 64.54 40.94 128.33
CA MET A 1 64.63 39.48 128.13
C MET A 1 64.22 39.17 126.71
N THR A 2 65.20 38.73 125.92
CA THR A 2 65.12 38.35 124.52
C THR A 2 64.52 36.95 124.39
N THR A 3 63.64 36.72 123.42
CA THR A 3 63.62 35.41 122.73
C THR A 3 63.03 35.54 121.32
N THR A 4 63.89 35.20 120.38
CA THR A 4 63.70 35.14 118.92
C THR A 4 63.36 33.69 118.56
N GLN A 5 62.31 33.44 117.78
CA GLN A 5 62.08 32.20 117.03
C GLN A 5 61.29 32.62 115.77
N GLY A 6 61.65 32.31 114.53
CA GLY A 6 62.50 31.26 113.98
C GLY A 6 61.78 30.82 112.70
N VAL A 7 62.10 31.45 111.56
CA VAL A 7 61.43 31.20 110.27
C VAL A 7 61.82 29.80 109.77
N ARG A 8 60.84 28.88 109.72
CA ARG A 8 60.98 27.52 109.19
C ARG A 8 60.99 27.58 107.66
N LYS A 9 62.15 27.36 107.03
CA LYS A 9 62.25 27.12 105.58
C LYS A 9 61.72 25.72 105.26
N MET A 10 60.58 25.61 104.58
CA MET A 10 60.16 24.36 103.94
C MET A 10 61.02 24.13 102.69
N THR A 11 62.01 23.25 102.78
CA THR A 11 62.64 22.64 101.61
C THR A 11 61.66 21.64 101.00
N LEU A 12 60.86 22.11 100.06
CA LEU A 12 60.13 21.24 99.13
C LEU A 12 61.15 20.30 98.48
N GLN A 13 61.00 19.00 98.71
CA GLN A 13 61.78 17.99 98.05
C GLN A 13 61.40 18.01 96.55
N LEU A 14 62.28 18.54 95.71
CA LEU A 14 62.06 18.70 94.27
C LEU A 14 61.97 17.36 93.52
N THR A 15 62.54 16.29 94.06
CA THR A 15 62.60 14.96 93.45
C THR A 15 61.22 14.33 93.19
N PRO A 16 60.29 14.23 94.18
CA PRO A 16 58.96 13.67 93.95
C PRO A 16 58.05 14.53 93.05
N LEU A 17 58.26 15.85 92.98
CA LEU A 17 57.48 16.74 92.11
C LEU A 17 57.92 16.61 90.65
N LEU A 18 59.23 16.44 90.43
CA LEU A 18 59.79 16.15 89.11
C LEU A 18 59.35 14.77 88.60
N ASP A 19 59.31 13.76 89.47
CA ASP A 19 58.86 12.40 89.12
C ASP A 19 57.37 12.38 88.72
N LEU A 20 56.51 13.07 89.48
CA LEU A 20 55.09 13.20 89.14
C LEU A 20 54.87 13.94 87.81
N LEU A 21 55.64 15.00 87.56
CA LEU A 21 55.58 15.76 86.31
C LEU A 21 56.04 14.90 85.12
N LEU A 22 57.05 14.06 85.31
CA LEU A 22 57.55 13.13 84.30
C LEU A 22 56.53 12.05 83.97
N ILE A 23 55.82 11.51 84.97
CA ILE A 23 54.70 10.56 84.78
C ILE A 23 53.57 11.20 83.98
N VAL A 24 53.17 12.44 84.30
CA VAL A 24 52.10 13.16 83.58
C VAL A 24 52.48 13.42 82.12
N ILE A 25 53.72 13.87 81.86
CA ILE A 25 54.20 14.07 80.49
C ILE A 25 54.23 12.74 79.72
N PHE A 26 54.62 11.64 80.36
CA PHE A 26 54.66 10.32 79.72
C PHE A 26 53.24 9.81 79.41
N ALA A 27 52.27 10.04 80.30
CA ALA A 27 50.87 9.71 80.08
C ALA A 27 50.29 10.54 78.91
N GLN A 28 50.57 11.84 78.86
CA GLN A 28 50.17 12.71 77.74
C GLN A 28 50.83 12.28 76.43
N TYR A 29 52.11 11.89 76.46
CA TYR A 29 52.80 11.38 75.28
C TYR A 29 52.19 10.07 74.77
N MET A 30 51.86 9.14 75.68
CA MET A 30 51.16 7.90 75.34
C MET A 30 49.78 8.14 74.74
N GLU A 31 48.99 9.08 75.31
CA GLU A 31 47.67 9.45 74.78
C GLU A 31 47.77 10.08 73.38
N VAL A 32 48.79 10.93 73.15
CA VAL A 32 49.08 11.49 71.81
C VAL A 32 49.50 10.39 70.83
N GLN A 33 50.28 9.40 71.26
CA GLN A 33 50.66 8.26 70.41
C GLN A 33 49.45 7.38 70.07
N GLU A 34 48.59 7.05 71.04
CA GLU A 34 47.39 6.24 70.82
C GLU A 34 46.40 6.95 69.89
N THR A 35 46.20 8.26 70.07
CA THR A 35 45.33 9.05 69.18
C THR A 35 45.90 9.16 67.77
N GLN A 36 47.22 9.30 67.60
CA GLN A 36 47.85 9.28 66.28
C GLN A 36 47.63 7.94 65.57
N VAL A 37 47.84 6.82 66.27
CA VAL A 37 47.62 5.47 65.71
C VAL A 37 46.15 5.27 65.35
N ALA A 38 45.21 5.72 66.18
CA ALA A 38 43.79 5.63 65.90
C ALA A 38 43.38 6.44 64.67
N VAL A 39 43.89 7.67 64.54
CA VAL A 39 43.64 8.54 63.38
C VAL A 39 44.25 7.96 62.10
N GLU A 40 45.45 7.40 62.15
CA GLU A 40 46.07 6.73 60.99
C GLU A 40 45.28 5.49 60.56
N GLN A 41 44.80 4.69 61.52
CA GLN A 41 43.95 3.53 61.23
C GLN A 41 42.63 3.94 60.60
N GLU A 42 41.94 4.95 61.15
CA GLU A 42 40.68 5.47 60.60
C GLU A 42 40.89 6.06 59.20
N ALA A 43 41.96 6.84 58.99
CA ALA A 43 42.30 7.37 57.68
C ALA A 43 42.58 6.26 56.66
N SER A 44 43.28 5.18 57.06
CA SER A 44 43.54 4.04 56.20
C SER A 44 42.26 3.27 55.85
N ALA A 45 41.35 3.09 56.81
CA ALA A 45 40.06 2.43 56.60
C ALA A 45 39.16 3.25 55.66
N ALA A 46 39.11 4.58 55.84
CA ALA A 46 38.35 5.48 54.99
C ALA A 46 38.87 5.49 53.54
N LEU A 47 40.19 5.39 53.33
CA LEU A 47 40.77 5.27 51.99
C LEU A 47 40.37 3.95 51.31
N VAL A 48 40.39 2.83 52.04
CA VAL A 48 39.97 1.53 51.51
C VAL A 48 38.48 1.54 51.14
N GLU A 49 37.62 2.08 51.99
CA GLU A 49 36.18 2.20 51.73
C GLU A 49 35.89 3.11 50.53
N ARG A 50 36.59 4.24 50.42
CA ARG A 50 36.48 5.14 49.25
C ARG A 50 36.90 4.42 47.97
N ASP A 51 38.01 3.71 47.99
CA ASP A 51 38.51 3.01 46.80
C ASP A 51 37.59 1.84 46.41
N GLN A 52 36.96 1.16 47.37
CA GLN A 52 35.89 0.18 47.10
C GLN A 52 34.67 0.84 46.46
N THR A 53 34.20 1.96 47.01
CA THR A 53 33.05 2.70 46.45
C THR A 53 33.32 3.18 45.03
N ILE A 54 34.54 3.65 44.75
CA ILE A 54 34.96 4.06 43.40
C ILE A 54 34.98 2.86 42.44
N ALA A 55 35.42 1.69 42.91
CA ALA A 55 35.40 0.47 42.10
C ALA A 55 33.97 0.04 41.76
N GLU A 56 33.06 0.07 42.74
CA GLU A 56 31.64 -0.24 42.55
C GLU A 56 30.94 0.74 41.59
N LEU A 57 31.21 2.04 41.73
CA LEU A 57 30.69 3.06 40.81
C LEU A 57 31.15 2.81 39.37
N LYS A 58 32.41 2.45 39.16
CA LYS A 58 32.93 2.12 37.83
C LYS A 58 32.27 0.89 37.23
N THR A 59 31.96 -0.13 38.04
CA THR A 59 31.22 -1.30 37.56
C THR A 59 29.80 -0.95 37.16
N VAL A 60 29.10 -0.13 37.95
CA VAL A 60 27.74 0.31 37.64
C VAL A 60 27.70 1.19 36.39
N GLU A 61 28.66 2.09 36.22
CA GLU A 61 28.78 2.91 34.99
C GLU A 61 28.98 2.04 33.74
N ALA A 62 29.80 0.99 33.84
CA ALA A 62 30.02 0.06 32.74
C ALA A 62 28.74 -0.71 32.37
N GLU A 63 27.98 -1.18 33.37
CA GLU A 63 26.69 -1.86 33.17
C GLU A 63 25.63 -0.92 32.57
N LEU A 64 25.58 0.34 33.03
CA LEU A 64 24.69 1.36 32.47
C LEU A 64 25.03 1.68 31.01
N PHE A 65 26.31 1.74 30.66
CA PHE A 65 26.73 1.92 29.28
C PHE A 65 26.32 0.75 28.41
N GLU A 66 26.52 -0.48 28.89
CA GLU A 66 26.14 -1.69 28.14
C GLU A 66 24.63 -1.78 27.94
N THR A 67 23.83 -1.49 28.97
CA THR A 67 22.37 -1.48 28.87
C THR A 67 21.85 -0.38 27.94
N ALA A 68 22.45 0.81 27.98
CA ALA A 68 22.13 1.89 27.02
C ALA A 68 22.44 1.47 25.57
N GLN A 69 23.57 0.79 25.35
CA GLN A 69 23.94 0.27 24.04
C GLN A 69 22.95 -0.80 23.55
N ARG A 70 22.56 -1.74 24.41
CA ARG A 70 21.55 -2.77 24.09
C ARG A 70 20.20 -2.14 23.75
N LEU A 71 19.75 -1.13 24.51
CA LEU A 71 18.50 -0.41 24.22
C LEU A 71 18.56 0.32 22.87
N SER A 72 19.71 0.91 22.52
CA SER A 72 19.90 1.55 21.23
C SER A 72 19.76 0.56 20.06
N VAL A 73 20.33 -0.64 20.19
CA VAL A 73 20.24 -1.69 19.16
C VAL A 73 18.78 -2.17 19.02
N LEU A 74 18.12 -2.51 20.12
CA LEU A 74 16.72 -2.95 20.12
C LEU A 74 15.79 -1.89 19.50
N ARG A 75 16.04 -0.61 19.77
CA ARG A 75 15.27 0.49 19.18
C ARG A 75 15.47 0.59 17.66
N GLY A 76 16.69 0.32 17.17
CA GLY A 76 16.98 0.22 15.74
C GLY A 76 16.22 -0.92 15.08
N GLU A 77 16.30 -2.13 15.66
CA GLU A 77 15.60 -3.32 15.16
C GLU A 77 14.07 -3.14 15.13
N LEU A 78 13.50 -2.53 16.18
CA LEU A 78 12.06 -2.24 16.25
C LEU A 78 11.63 -1.25 15.15
N SER A 79 12.46 -0.24 14.88
CA SER A 79 12.22 0.73 13.81
C SER A 79 12.22 0.04 12.45
N GLU A 80 13.20 -0.83 12.18
CA GLU A 80 13.28 -1.60 10.93
C GLU A 80 12.08 -2.53 10.76
N GLN A 81 11.68 -3.27 11.80
CA GLN A 81 10.49 -4.11 11.74
C GLN A 81 9.21 -3.30 11.49
N SER A 82 9.07 -2.13 12.13
CA SER A 82 7.91 -1.26 11.91
C SER A 82 7.83 -0.77 10.47
N GLN A 83 8.97 -0.45 9.85
CA GLN A 83 9.03 0.00 8.48
C GLN A 83 8.74 -1.15 7.50
N GLN A 84 9.22 -2.37 7.78
CA GLN A 84 8.89 -3.56 7.00
C GLN A 84 7.39 -3.89 7.08
N LEU A 85 6.77 -3.78 8.26
CA LEU A 85 5.34 -3.97 8.44
C LEU A 85 4.52 -2.94 7.66
N ALA A 86 4.92 -1.67 7.70
CA ALA A 86 4.24 -0.61 6.94
C ALA A 86 4.31 -0.86 5.42
N LEU A 87 5.47 -1.26 4.90
CA LEU A 87 5.64 -1.63 3.49
C LEU A 87 4.80 -2.87 3.12
N ALA A 88 4.76 -3.87 3.99
CA ALA A 88 3.95 -5.06 3.76
C ALA A 88 2.44 -4.76 3.76
N GLN A 89 1.98 -3.85 4.63
CA GLN A 89 0.60 -3.40 4.67
C GLN A 89 0.22 -2.62 3.40
N ASP A 90 1.08 -1.71 2.95
CA ASP A 90 0.86 -0.94 1.71
C ASP A 90 0.80 -1.86 0.46
N GLN A 91 1.66 -2.88 0.40
CA GLN A 91 1.59 -3.92 -0.63
C GLN A 91 0.29 -4.73 -0.58
N LEU A 92 -0.23 -4.98 0.61
CA LEU A 92 -1.46 -5.74 0.80
C LEU A 92 -2.69 -4.91 0.41
N GLU A 93 -2.73 -3.62 0.77
CA GLU A 93 -3.78 -2.68 0.35
C GLU A 93 -3.80 -2.50 -1.17
N THR A 94 -2.64 -2.28 -1.80
CA THR A 94 -2.54 -2.17 -3.26
C THR A 94 -2.99 -3.45 -3.97
N THR A 95 -2.64 -4.62 -3.45
CA THR A 95 -3.11 -5.91 -4.00
C THR A 95 -4.63 -6.08 -3.84
N GLN A 96 -5.20 -5.68 -2.71
CA GLN A 96 -6.65 -5.72 -2.48
C GLN A 96 -7.40 -4.75 -3.42
N GLN A 97 -6.89 -3.53 -3.60
CA GLN A 97 -7.45 -2.57 -4.54
C GLN A 97 -7.43 -3.10 -5.97
N GLN A 98 -6.31 -3.72 -6.39
CA GLN A 98 -6.20 -4.36 -7.70
C GLN A 98 -7.19 -5.53 -7.87
N GLN A 99 -7.41 -6.34 -6.83
CA GLN A 99 -8.40 -7.41 -6.87
C GLN A 99 -9.84 -6.89 -6.96
N ASN A 100 -10.16 -5.81 -6.24
CA ASN A 100 -11.49 -5.20 -6.30
C ASN A 100 -11.77 -4.63 -7.69
N VAL A 101 -10.81 -3.88 -8.26
CA VAL A 101 -10.92 -3.37 -9.64
C VAL A 101 -11.07 -4.53 -10.63
N LEU A 102 -10.32 -5.62 -10.48
CA LEU A 102 -10.47 -6.81 -11.33
C LEU A 102 -11.86 -7.45 -11.18
N THR A 103 -12.40 -7.48 -9.96
CA THR A 103 -13.71 -8.06 -9.66
C THR A 103 -14.82 -7.23 -10.28
N ASP A 104 -14.77 -5.91 -10.13
CA ASP A 104 -15.72 -4.96 -10.73
C ASP A 104 -15.65 -5.05 -12.26
N LEU A 105 -14.45 -5.12 -12.84
CA LEU A 105 -14.24 -5.32 -14.27
C LEU A 105 -14.82 -6.66 -14.76
N LEU A 106 -14.68 -7.75 -14.00
CA LEU A 106 -15.27 -9.04 -14.36
C LEU A 106 -16.79 -9.06 -14.27
N VAL A 107 -17.39 -8.30 -13.34
CA VAL A 107 -18.85 -8.11 -13.24
C VAL A 107 -19.35 -7.35 -14.48
N GLU A 108 -18.68 -6.26 -14.84
CA GLU A 108 -19.06 -5.39 -15.96
C GLU A 108 -18.83 -6.05 -17.34
N LEU A 109 -17.74 -6.81 -17.51
CA LEU A 109 -17.38 -7.44 -18.80
C LEU A 109 -18.19 -8.69 -19.14
N PHE A 110 -18.69 -9.41 -18.15
CA PHE A 110 -19.38 -10.69 -18.37
C PHE A 110 -20.87 -10.64 -18.00
N ASP A 111 -21.40 -9.47 -17.66
CA ASP A 111 -22.80 -9.26 -17.20
C ASP A 111 -23.19 -10.32 -16.15
N ILE A 112 -22.24 -10.66 -15.28
CA ILE A 112 -22.43 -11.68 -14.25
C ILE A 112 -23.28 -11.03 -13.18
N PRO A 113 -24.50 -11.53 -12.89
CA PRO A 113 -25.35 -10.92 -11.88
C PRO A 113 -24.59 -10.79 -10.56
N GLU A 114 -24.56 -9.61 -9.94
CA GLU A 114 -23.85 -9.35 -8.65
C GLU A 114 -24.13 -10.42 -7.59
N GLN A 115 -25.35 -10.97 -7.61
CA GLN A 115 -25.80 -12.07 -6.74
C GLN A 115 -24.96 -13.36 -6.87
N VAL A 116 -24.36 -13.63 -8.04
CA VAL A 116 -23.46 -14.77 -8.27
C VAL A 116 -22.07 -14.45 -7.73
N VAL A 117 -21.59 -13.22 -7.88
CA VAL A 117 -20.29 -12.77 -7.37
C VAL A 117 -20.30 -12.73 -5.85
N GLU A 118 -21.31 -12.11 -5.23
CA GLU A 118 -21.52 -12.12 -3.79
C GLU A 118 -21.62 -13.56 -3.26
N ARG A 119 -22.45 -14.44 -3.85
CA ARG A 119 -22.55 -15.84 -3.41
C ARG A 119 -21.23 -16.61 -3.50
N THR A 120 -20.32 -16.24 -4.39
CA THR A 120 -19.03 -16.92 -4.55
C THR A 120 -18.00 -16.41 -3.54
N ILE A 121 -18.10 -15.14 -3.14
CA ILE A 121 -17.21 -14.50 -2.16
C ILE A 121 -17.68 -14.73 -0.71
N THR A 122 -19.00 -14.74 -0.44
CA THR A 122 -19.55 -14.89 0.93
C THR A 122 -19.94 -16.32 1.32
N SER A 123 -20.10 -17.26 0.38
CA SER A 123 -20.58 -18.60 0.75
C SER A 123 -19.45 -19.56 1.15
N THR A 124 -19.27 -19.73 2.46
CA THR A 124 -18.48 -20.82 3.08
C THR A 124 -19.12 -22.21 2.88
N LYS A 125 -20.15 -22.35 2.02
CA LYS A 125 -20.71 -23.63 1.60
C LYS A 125 -20.97 -23.65 0.10
N PRO A 126 -20.53 -24.70 -0.63
CA PRO A 126 -20.83 -24.83 -2.04
C PRO A 126 -22.34 -25.06 -2.24
N PRO A 127 -22.98 -24.40 -3.22
CA PRO A 127 -24.38 -24.65 -3.54
C PRO A 127 -24.51 -26.07 -4.11
N ALA A 128 -25.58 -26.75 -3.72
CA ALA A 128 -25.90 -28.11 -4.12
C ALA A 128 -25.91 -28.24 -5.65
N GLY A 129 -25.03 -29.09 -6.19
CA GLY A 129 -25.08 -29.50 -7.60
C GLY A 129 -23.78 -29.37 -8.40
N ARG A 130 -22.70 -28.80 -7.86
CA ARG A 130 -21.36 -28.88 -8.50
C ARG A 130 -20.56 -30.02 -7.88
N THR A 131 -20.07 -30.94 -8.70
CA THR A 131 -19.17 -31.99 -8.21
C THR A 131 -17.85 -31.36 -7.78
N THR A 132 -17.24 -31.83 -6.68
CA THR A 132 -15.96 -31.33 -6.16
C THR A 132 -14.86 -31.32 -7.24
N SER A 133 -14.97 -32.22 -8.23
CA SER A 133 -14.11 -32.30 -9.41
C SER A 133 -14.26 -31.15 -10.41
N GLU A 134 -15.45 -30.55 -10.55
CA GLU A 134 -15.68 -29.41 -11.45
C GLU A 134 -15.12 -28.13 -10.87
N VAL A 135 -15.25 -27.95 -9.56
CA VAL A 135 -14.66 -26.80 -8.85
C VAL A 135 -13.14 -26.86 -8.89
N GLU A 136 -12.53 -28.04 -8.71
CA GLU A 136 -11.08 -28.15 -8.85
C GLU A 136 -10.58 -28.03 -10.28
N ARG A 137 -11.34 -28.49 -11.28
CA ARG A 137 -11.03 -28.20 -12.69
C ARG A 137 -11.13 -26.72 -13.03
N LEU A 138 -12.11 -26.01 -12.45
CA LEU A 138 -12.29 -24.57 -12.68
C LEU A 138 -11.19 -23.76 -12.00
N LYS A 139 -10.80 -24.12 -10.77
CA LYS A 139 -9.65 -23.53 -10.06
C LYS A 139 -8.34 -23.78 -10.77
N GLU A 140 -8.15 -24.98 -11.34
CA GLU A 140 -6.94 -25.30 -12.09
C GLU A 140 -6.85 -24.52 -13.41
N ARG A 141 -7.98 -24.35 -14.12
CA ARG A 141 -8.04 -23.48 -15.30
C ARG A 141 -7.81 -22.02 -14.95
N PHE A 142 -8.37 -21.53 -13.85
CA PHE A 142 -8.13 -20.17 -13.38
C PHE A 142 -6.66 -19.96 -12.99
N ARG A 143 -6.01 -20.93 -12.34
CA ARG A 143 -4.56 -20.88 -12.07
C ARG A 143 -3.74 -20.90 -13.35
N GLN A 144 -4.09 -21.74 -14.33
CA GLN A 144 -3.40 -21.76 -15.62
C GLN A 144 -3.50 -20.42 -16.34
N ILE A 145 -4.69 -19.82 -16.40
CA ILE A 145 -4.89 -18.50 -17.03
C ILE A 145 -4.16 -17.40 -16.25
N ALA A 146 -4.21 -17.42 -14.92
CA ALA A 146 -3.50 -16.46 -14.07
C ALA A 146 -1.97 -16.59 -14.16
N VAL A 147 -1.44 -17.79 -14.38
CA VAL A 147 0.01 -18.02 -14.50
C VAL A 147 0.52 -17.76 -15.92
N GLU A 148 -0.24 -18.09 -16.96
CA GLU A 148 0.21 -17.97 -18.36
C GLU A 148 -0.13 -16.62 -19.01
N GLN A 149 -1.15 -15.90 -18.52
CA GLN A 149 -1.69 -14.72 -19.20
C GLN A 149 -1.99 -13.51 -18.31
N SER A 150 -1.75 -13.55 -16.99
CA SER A 150 -2.09 -12.42 -16.08
C SER A 150 -1.54 -11.08 -16.54
N GLY A 151 -0.26 -11.00 -16.91
CA GLY A 151 0.33 -9.76 -17.43
C GLY A 151 -0.33 -9.27 -18.73
N ARG A 152 -0.62 -10.17 -19.67
CA ARG A 152 -1.22 -9.82 -20.96
C ARG A 152 -2.70 -9.49 -20.87
N VAL A 153 -3.46 -10.18 -20.04
CA VAL A 153 -4.89 -9.92 -19.82
C VAL A 153 -5.06 -8.59 -19.08
N ILE A 154 -4.24 -8.33 -18.05
CA ILE A 154 -4.24 -7.05 -17.33
C ILE A 154 -3.82 -5.90 -18.26
N GLU A 155 -2.77 -6.07 -19.06
CA GLU A 155 -2.35 -5.07 -20.05
C GLU A 155 -3.42 -4.86 -21.14
N HIS A 156 -4.13 -5.91 -21.57
CA HIS A 156 -5.23 -5.79 -22.54
C HIS A 156 -6.45 -5.10 -21.94
N LEU A 157 -6.79 -5.38 -20.67
CA LEU A 157 -7.89 -4.72 -19.95
C LEU A 157 -7.57 -3.26 -19.64
N LEU A 158 -6.34 -2.95 -19.23
CA LEU A 158 -5.86 -1.58 -19.03
C LEU A 158 -5.79 -0.82 -20.36
N SER A 159 -5.32 -1.46 -21.43
CA SER A 159 -5.35 -0.88 -22.78
C SER A 159 -6.78 -0.64 -23.24
N TYR A 160 -7.71 -1.55 -22.94
CA TYR A 160 -9.12 -1.41 -23.26
C TYR A 160 -9.79 -0.25 -22.51
N GLU A 161 -9.48 -0.08 -21.22
CA GLU A 161 -9.87 1.07 -20.40
C GLU A 161 -9.30 2.39 -20.94
N GLU A 162 -8.02 2.43 -21.30
CA GLU A 162 -7.39 3.62 -21.90
C GLU A 162 -7.95 3.94 -23.29
N ILE A 163 -8.30 2.91 -24.07
CA ILE A 163 -9.02 3.04 -25.33
C ILE A 163 -10.43 3.60 -25.05
N ARG A 164 -11.23 2.99 -24.16
CA ARG A 164 -12.59 3.45 -23.78
C ARG A 164 -12.60 4.88 -23.22
N LYS A 165 -11.55 5.30 -22.50
CA LYS A 165 -11.41 6.68 -22.03
C LYS A 165 -11.24 7.67 -23.18
N ARG A 166 -10.55 7.29 -24.25
CA ARG A 166 -10.15 8.17 -25.37
C ARG A 166 -10.97 7.98 -26.65
N CYS A 167 -11.73 6.90 -26.76
CA CYS A 167 -12.60 6.61 -27.89
C CYS A 167 -14.04 6.43 -27.46
N ASP A 168 -14.97 6.79 -28.34
CA ASP A 168 -16.36 6.37 -28.24
C ASP A 168 -16.57 5.16 -29.13
N VAL A 169 -17.23 4.16 -28.57
CA VAL A 169 -17.58 2.94 -29.30
C VAL A 169 -19.05 3.05 -29.67
N TRP A 170 -19.33 2.94 -30.97
CA TRP A 170 -20.70 2.95 -31.49
C TRP A 170 -21.04 1.54 -31.95
N ASP A 171 -22.04 0.91 -31.35
CA ASP A 171 -22.54 -0.36 -31.86
C ASP A 171 -23.49 -0.09 -33.02
N VAL A 172 -23.14 -0.60 -34.19
CA VAL A 172 -23.95 -0.52 -35.40
C VAL A 172 -24.48 -1.92 -35.66
N HIS A 173 -25.77 -2.15 -35.42
CA HIS A 173 -26.36 -3.47 -35.44
C HIS A 173 -27.48 -3.60 -36.48
N VAL A 174 -27.40 -4.61 -37.34
CA VAL A 174 -28.42 -4.92 -38.34
C VAL A 174 -29.40 -5.96 -37.77
N THR A 175 -30.63 -5.53 -37.57
CA THR A 175 -31.72 -6.34 -37.03
C THR A 175 -32.46 -7.15 -38.11
N PRO A 176 -33.18 -8.23 -37.74
CA PRO A 176 -33.95 -9.05 -38.68
C PRO A 176 -35.07 -8.29 -39.41
N ASP A 177 -35.57 -7.21 -38.80
CA ASP A 177 -36.65 -6.38 -39.32
C ASP A 177 -36.17 -5.33 -40.33
N ASN A 178 -34.95 -5.47 -40.86
CA ASN A 178 -34.29 -4.55 -41.79
C ASN A 178 -34.12 -3.13 -41.22
N PHE A 179 -33.87 -3.03 -39.92
CA PHE A 179 -33.42 -1.79 -39.30
C PHE A 179 -31.96 -1.87 -38.92
N LEU A 180 -31.29 -0.72 -39.05
CA LEU A 180 -30.00 -0.47 -38.45
C LEU A 180 -30.23 0.26 -37.13
N THR A 181 -29.65 -0.26 -36.06
CA THR A 181 -29.59 0.44 -34.77
C THR A 181 -28.18 0.93 -34.53
N ILE A 182 -28.04 2.21 -34.18
CA ILE A 182 -26.77 2.82 -33.79
C ILE A 182 -26.90 3.12 -32.30
N SER A 183 -26.09 2.49 -31.46
CA SER A 183 -26.04 2.81 -30.04
C SER A 183 -24.72 3.41 -29.62
N SER A 184 -24.80 4.51 -28.88
CA SER A 184 -23.68 5.21 -28.27
C SER A 184 -24.04 5.53 -26.82
N GLY A 185 -23.42 4.81 -25.88
CA GLY A 185 -23.78 4.89 -24.46
C GLY A 185 -25.27 4.62 -24.23
N ASP A 186 -25.99 5.61 -23.72
CA ASP A 186 -27.42 5.51 -23.38
C ASP A 186 -28.38 5.85 -24.53
N GLN A 187 -27.86 6.32 -25.68
CA GLN A 187 -28.69 6.66 -26.84
C GLN A 187 -28.70 5.52 -27.85
N ILE A 188 -29.91 5.16 -28.29
CA ILE A 188 -30.14 4.20 -29.36
C ILE A 188 -30.94 4.90 -30.46
N LEU A 189 -30.31 5.06 -31.62
CA LEU A 189 -30.96 5.54 -32.83
C LEU A 189 -31.32 4.35 -33.71
N LYS A 190 -32.42 4.46 -34.44
CA LYS A 190 -32.92 3.40 -35.31
C LYS A 190 -33.30 4.00 -36.64
N MET A 191 -32.72 3.46 -37.71
CA MET A 191 -33.01 3.86 -39.10
C MET A 191 -33.39 2.64 -39.93
N GLN A 192 -34.21 2.84 -40.95
CA GLN A 192 -34.66 1.77 -41.84
C GLN A 192 -33.60 1.53 -42.92
N ILE A 193 -33.29 0.26 -43.21
CA ILE A 193 -32.38 -0.08 -44.30
C ILE A 193 -33.21 -0.15 -45.60
N PRO A 194 -32.91 0.69 -46.62
CA PRO A 194 -33.67 0.71 -47.86
C PRO A 194 -33.58 -0.63 -48.59
N ILE A 195 -34.72 -1.08 -49.13
CA ILE A 195 -34.75 -2.22 -50.04
C ILE A 195 -33.93 -1.83 -51.28
N ASP A 196 -33.04 -2.71 -51.73
CA ASP A 196 -32.07 -2.46 -52.81
C ASP A 196 -30.95 -1.45 -52.50
N ILE A 197 -30.53 -1.34 -51.23
CA ILE A 197 -29.33 -0.58 -50.81
C ILE A 197 -28.06 -0.88 -51.65
N SER A 198 -28.00 -2.00 -52.37
CA SER A 198 -26.89 -2.31 -53.30
C SER A 198 -26.85 -1.43 -54.56
N LYS A 199 -27.88 -0.61 -54.83
CA LYS A 199 -27.89 0.33 -55.96
C LYS A 199 -27.23 1.63 -55.54
N ASP A 200 -26.27 2.12 -56.33
CA ASP A 200 -25.46 3.32 -56.02
C ASP A 200 -26.28 4.51 -55.49
N PHE A 201 -27.38 4.88 -56.16
CA PHE A 201 -28.22 6.01 -55.73
C PHE A 201 -28.87 5.79 -54.36
N VAL A 202 -29.40 4.58 -54.12
CA VAL A 202 -30.05 4.21 -52.85
C VAL A 202 -29.02 4.10 -51.74
N GLN A 203 -27.81 3.62 -52.06
CA GLN A 203 -26.70 3.55 -51.12
C GLN A 203 -26.27 4.95 -50.68
N GLN A 204 -26.20 5.93 -51.60
CA GLN A 204 -25.85 7.31 -51.24
C GLN A 204 -26.91 7.96 -50.33
N GLU A 205 -28.20 7.76 -50.64
CA GLU A 205 -29.30 8.26 -49.78
C GLU A 205 -29.22 7.66 -48.36
N PHE A 206 -28.93 6.37 -48.26
CA PHE A 206 -28.70 5.71 -46.98
C PHE A 206 -27.48 6.25 -46.23
N ILE A 207 -26.37 6.54 -46.94
CA ILE A 207 -25.17 7.13 -46.36
C ILE A 207 -25.46 8.54 -45.81
N ASP A 208 -26.19 9.36 -46.57
CA ASP A 208 -26.63 10.69 -46.14
C ASP A 208 -27.49 10.60 -44.87
N GLU A 209 -28.52 9.73 -44.88
CA GLU A 209 -29.40 9.51 -43.73
C GLU A 209 -28.63 9.01 -42.50
N PHE A 210 -27.66 8.10 -42.69
CA PHE A 210 -26.82 7.60 -41.60
C PHE A 210 -26.03 8.74 -40.95
N ILE A 211 -25.37 9.58 -41.75
CA ILE A 211 -24.54 10.68 -41.24
C ILE A 211 -25.39 11.72 -40.53
N GLU A 212 -26.54 12.09 -41.10
CA GLU A 212 -27.50 13.00 -40.46
C GLU A 212 -27.99 12.43 -39.12
N THR A 213 -28.33 11.14 -39.09
CA THR A 213 -28.73 10.45 -37.86
C THR A 213 -27.60 10.44 -36.84
N ALA A 214 -26.38 10.11 -37.27
CA ALA A 214 -25.20 10.08 -36.41
C ALA A 214 -24.87 11.44 -35.79
N HIS A 215 -25.11 12.55 -36.50
CA HIS A 215 -24.93 13.90 -35.97
C HIS A 215 -25.93 14.30 -34.87
N THR A 216 -26.98 13.50 -34.65
CA THR A 216 -27.89 13.70 -33.51
C THR A 216 -27.37 13.06 -32.21
N LEU A 217 -26.36 12.18 -32.30
CA LEU A 217 -25.69 11.63 -31.14
C LEU A 217 -24.87 12.73 -30.41
N PRO A 218 -24.54 12.53 -29.12
CA PRO A 218 -23.66 13.46 -28.41
C PRO A 218 -22.33 13.64 -29.14
N ASP A 219 -21.74 14.83 -29.01
CA ASP A 219 -20.43 15.15 -29.60
C ASP A 219 -19.40 14.07 -29.21
N PRO A 220 -18.85 13.33 -30.19
CA PRO A 220 -17.93 12.25 -29.91
C PRO A 220 -16.55 12.77 -29.49
N LYS A 221 -15.78 11.90 -28.82
CA LYS A 221 -14.36 12.08 -28.49
C LYS A 221 -13.47 12.15 -29.74
N ASP A 222 -12.16 12.22 -29.53
CA ASP A 222 -11.14 12.31 -30.60
C ASP A 222 -11.13 11.09 -31.53
N LEU A 223 -11.64 9.94 -31.10
CA LEU A 223 -11.73 8.71 -31.89
C LEU A 223 -13.11 8.05 -31.70
N VAL A 224 -13.74 7.64 -32.79
CA VAL A 224 -14.95 6.83 -32.79
C VAL A 224 -14.67 5.51 -33.51
N ILE A 225 -15.02 4.40 -32.87
CA ILE A 225 -14.94 3.06 -33.46
C ILE A 225 -16.36 2.52 -33.63
N MET A 226 -16.78 2.34 -34.88
CA MET A 226 -18.07 1.72 -35.20
C MET A 226 -17.92 0.20 -35.25
N MET A 227 -18.63 -0.51 -34.38
CA MET A 227 -18.66 -1.97 -34.33
C MET A 227 -19.88 -2.49 -35.08
N LEU A 228 -19.66 -2.96 -36.31
CA LEU A 228 -20.71 -3.51 -37.15
C LEU A 228 -21.00 -4.97 -36.76
N THR A 229 -22.24 -5.24 -36.37
CA THR A 229 -22.73 -6.58 -36.04
C THR A 229 -24.04 -6.90 -36.74
N TYR A 230 -24.32 -8.19 -36.94
CA TYR A 230 -25.56 -8.63 -37.58
C TYR A 230 -26.27 -9.70 -36.72
N ASP A 231 -27.60 -9.66 -36.73
CA ASP A 231 -28.40 -10.81 -36.31
C ASP A 231 -28.32 -11.92 -37.38
N ARG A 232 -28.33 -13.19 -36.95
CA ARG A 232 -28.28 -14.35 -37.84
C ARG A 232 -29.51 -14.47 -38.75
N ARG A 233 -30.63 -13.88 -38.35
CA ARG A 233 -31.90 -13.87 -39.10
C ARG A 233 -32.00 -12.68 -40.06
N SER A 234 -31.05 -11.74 -40.02
CA SER A 234 -31.02 -10.59 -40.92
C SER A 234 -30.87 -11.01 -42.36
N GLN A 235 -31.54 -10.28 -43.25
CA GLN A 235 -31.49 -10.58 -44.67
C GLN A 235 -30.11 -10.25 -45.23
N ARG A 236 -29.58 -11.17 -46.05
CA ARG A 236 -28.22 -11.06 -46.60
C ARG A 236 -27.98 -9.76 -47.37
N TRP A 237 -28.96 -9.29 -48.14
CA TRP A 237 -28.85 -8.04 -48.90
C TRP A 237 -28.71 -6.82 -47.98
N ALA A 238 -29.32 -6.85 -46.79
CA ALA A 238 -29.24 -5.77 -45.82
C ALA A 238 -27.86 -5.77 -45.13
N THR A 239 -27.37 -6.95 -44.74
CA THR A 239 -26.04 -7.08 -44.12
C THR A 239 -24.92 -6.73 -45.09
N GLU A 240 -24.98 -7.21 -46.34
CA GLU A 240 -23.98 -6.90 -47.37
C GLU A 240 -24.06 -5.43 -47.78
N GLY A 241 -25.27 -4.89 -47.97
CA GLY A 241 -25.45 -3.48 -48.33
C GLY A 241 -24.91 -2.48 -47.30
N VAL A 242 -25.16 -2.73 -46.01
CA VAL A 242 -24.61 -1.91 -44.92
C VAL A 242 -23.09 -2.06 -44.85
N ARG A 243 -22.57 -3.28 -45.01
CA ARG A 243 -21.14 -3.55 -45.04
C ARG A 243 -20.43 -2.80 -46.17
N ASP A 244 -21.04 -2.74 -47.35
CA ASP A 244 -20.50 -2.04 -48.52
C ASP A 244 -20.61 -0.50 -48.38
N ALA A 245 -21.63 -0.02 -47.66
CA ALA A 245 -21.83 1.41 -47.40
C ALA A 245 -20.87 1.96 -46.31
N LEU A 246 -20.53 1.16 -45.29
CA LEU A 246 -19.78 1.60 -44.12
C LEU A 246 -18.41 2.25 -44.43
N PRO A 247 -17.58 1.74 -45.36
CA PRO A 247 -16.34 2.41 -45.75
C PRO A 247 -16.55 3.84 -46.29
N GLN A 248 -17.65 4.07 -47.03
CA GLN A 248 -17.97 5.38 -47.58
C GLN A 248 -18.46 6.34 -46.50
N ILE A 249 -19.28 5.84 -45.56
CA ILE A 249 -19.69 6.57 -44.35
C ILE A 249 -18.46 7.07 -43.60
N ILE A 250 -17.52 6.17 -43.28
CA ILE A 250 -16.31 6.49 -42.53
C ILE A 250 -15.43 7.50 -43.27
N LEU A 251 -15.25 7.34 -44.59
CA LEU A 251 -14.49 8.28 -45.40
C LEU A 251 -15.09 9.68 -45.35
N ARG A 252 -16.42 9.78 -45.47
CA ARG A 252 -17.13 11.05 -45.47
C ARG A 252 -17.14 11.72 -44.09
N MET A 253 -17.41 10.97 -43.02
CA MET A 253 -17.35 11.50 -41.66
C MET A 253 -15.94 12.00 -41.29
N ASN A 254 -14.89 11.26 -41.69
CA ASN A 254 -13.52 11.73 -41.51
C ASN A 254 -13.24 13.04 -42.28
N PHE A 255 -13.73 13.16 -43.51
CA PHE A 255 -13.59 14.38 -44.31
C PHE A 255 -14.33 15.57 -43.67
N GLU A 256 -15.58 15.37 -43.24
CA GLU A 256 -16.42 16.41 -42.62
C GLU A 256 -15.87 16.83 -41.24
N SER A 257 -15.27 15.91 -40.48
CA SER A 257 -14.72 16.18 -39.14
C SER A 257 -13.50 17.12 -39.13
N SER A 258 -12.88 17.40 -40.27
CA SER A 258 -11.71 18.29 -40.40
C SER A 258 -10.58 18.02 -39.38
N SER A 259 -10.31 16.74 -39.08
CA SER A 259 -9.29 16.26 -38.11
C SER A 259 -9.63 16.46 -36.62
N ARG A 260 -10.87 16.82 -36.29
CA ARG A 260 -11.32 16.97 -34.90
C ARG A 260 -11.68 15.63 -34.23
N THR A 261 -12.24 14.72 -35.01
CA THR A 261 -12.61 13.36 -34.58
C THR A 261 -12.24 12.39 -35.69
N ARG A 262 -11.49 11.34 -35.36
CA ARG A 262 -11.21 10.26 -36.30
C ARG A 262 -12.30 9.19 -36.18
N TYR A 263 -12.81 8.72 -37.30
CA TYR A 263 -13.75 7.61 -37.39
C TYR A 263 -13.06 6.39 -37.97
N ASP A 264 -13.26 5.24 -37.34
CA ASP A 264 -12.80 3.93 -37.82
C ASP A 264 -13.91 2.89 -37.61
N TYR A 265 -13.79 1.72 -38.23
CA TYR A 265 -14.79 0.67 -38.09
C TYR A 265 -14.21 -0.73 -37.98
N ALA A 266 -14.95 -1.61 -37.31
CA ALA A 266 -14.66 -3.02 -37.21
C ALA A 266 -15.92 -3.83 -37.56
N ASP A 267 -15.80 -4.72 -38.55
CA ASP A 267 -16.83 -5.69 -38.91
C ASP A 267 -16.67 -6.95 -38.05
N LEU A 268 -17.54 -7.10 -37.05
CA LEU A 268 -17.49 -8.19 -36.07
C LEU A 268 -18.32 -9.41 -36.48
N GLY A 269 -19.10 -9.32 -37.56
CA GLY A 269 -19.92 -10.42 -38.03
C GLY A 269 -21.16 -10.67 -37.16
N PHE A 270 -21.53 -11.94 -37.02
CA PHE A 270 -22.76 -12.32 -36.31
C PHE A 270 -22.57 -12.24 -34.80
N ARG A 271 -23.54 -11.62 -34.11
CA ARG A 271 -23.58 -11.65 -32.65
C ARG A 271 -23.77 -13.09 -32.17
N ILE A 272 -22.96 -13.50 -31.19
CA ILE A 272 -23.14 -14.77 -30.49
C ILE A 272 -24.11 -14.49 -29.36
N GLU A 273 -25.35 -14.98 -29.49
CA GLU A 273 -26.31 -15.08 -28.38
C GLU A 273 -25.96 -16.26 -27.46
#